data_AF-A0A0C2WTS1-F1
#
_entry.id   AF-A0A0C2WTS1-F1
#
_cell.length_a   1.000
_cell.length_b   1.000
_cell.length_c   1.000
_cell.angle_alpha   90.00
_cell.angle_beta   90.00
_cell.angle_gamma   90.00
#
_symmetry.space_group_name_H-M   'P 1'
#
loop_
_entity.id
_entity.type
_entity.pdbx_description
1 polymer ?
#
loop_
_entity_poly.entity_id
_entity_poly.type
_entity_poly.pdbx_seq_one_letter_code
_entity_poly.pdbx_strand_id
1 'polypeptide(L)'
;MVIILTTPNGWDIFQQKVLRKAAIQAELVSEDKAYDLLEFVTEGEASVHYVLAYSQSKSWLATDTLFAVIDVGGSTVDSTLYDC
;
A
#
# COMPACT_ATOMS: atom_id res chain seq x y z
N MET A 1 -2.81 -2.45 17.94
CA MET A 1 -3.34 -2.62 16.58
C MET A 1 -2.49 -1.77 15.67
N VAL A 2 -1.95 -2.34 14.59
CA VAL A 2 -1.21 -1.57 13.58
C VAL A 2 -2.20 -1.10 12.53
N ILE A 3 -2.13 0.17 12.14
CA ILE A 3 -2.88 0.74 11.03
C ILE A 3 -1.96 0.77 9.82
N ILE A 4 -2.46 0.29 8.69
CA ILE A 4 -1.75 0.37 7.40
C ILE A 4 -2.54 1.31 6.50
N LEU A 5 -1.89 2.38 6.05
CA LEU A 5 -2.46 3.29 5.05
C LEU A 5 -1.90 2.96 3.67
N THR A 6 -2.78 2.87 2.68
CA THR A 6 -2.37 2.75 1.28
C THR A 6 -2.10 4.12 0.69
N THR A 7 -1.06 4.24 -0.13
CA THR A 7 -0.74 5.47 -0.87
C THR A 7 -0.57 5.18 -2.36
N PRO A 8 -0.79 6.17 -3.25
CA PRO A 8 -0.46 6.02 -4.65
C PRO A 8 0.99 5.56 -4.85
N ASN A 9 1.24 4.74 -5.87
CA ASN A 9 2.54 4.10 -6.09
C ASN A 9 3.72 5.09 -6.26
N GLY A 10 3.44 6.32 -6.71
CA GLY A 10 4.46 7.37 -6.85
C GLY A 10 4.75 8.19 -5.59
N TRP A 11 4.08 7.93 -4.46
CA TRP A 11 4.28 8.69 -3.21
C TRP A 11 5.46 8.16 -2.41
N ASP A 12 6.20 9.08 -1.79
CA ASP A 12 7.40 8.78 -1.01
C ASP A 12 7.27 9.25 0.46
N ILE A 13 8.41 9.27 1.15
CA ILE A 13 8.56 9.64 2.55
C ILE A 13 7.94 11.02 2.85
N PHE A 14 7.95 11.96 1.90
CA PHE A 14 7.40 13.29 2.11
C PHE A 14 5.88 13.24 2.31
N GLN A 15 5.15 12.59 1.40
CA GLN A 15 3.70 12.50 1.51
C GLN A 15 3.28 11.58 2.67
N GLN A 16 4.01 10.49 2.92
CA GLN A 16 3.78 9.65 4.10
C GLN A 16 3.94 10.43 5.41
N LYS A 17 4.90 11.36 5.50
CA LYS A 17 5.05 12.24 6.67
C LYS A 17 3.85 13.16 6.86
N VAL A 18 3.27 13.66 5.77
CA VAL A 18 2.04 14.47 5.82
C VAL A 18 0.87 13.62 6.32
N LEU A 19 0.68 12.42 5.77
CA LEU A 19 -0.38 11.50 6.20
C LEU A 19 -0.22 11.06 7.66
N ARG A 20 1.01 10.80 8.12
CA ARG A 20 1.27 10.47 9.52
C ARG A 20 0.86 11.60 10.46
N LYS A 21 1.15 12.86 10.10
CA LYS A 21 0.67 14.02 10.89
C LYS A 21 -0.85 14.09 10.91
N ALA A 22 -1.51 13.87 9.76
CA ALA A 22 -2.97 13.84 9.69
C ALA A 22 -3.56 12.73 10.56
N ALA A 23 -2.96 11.53 10.57
CA ALA A 23 -3.40 10.40 11.40
C ALA A 23 -3.25 10.70 12.90
N ILE A 24 -2.18 11.37 13.33
CA ILE A 24 -2.00 11.83 14.71
C ILE A 24 -3.08 12.86 15.08
N GLN A 25 -3.32 13.85 14.21
CA GLN A 25 -4.34 14.89 14.42
C GLN A 25 -5.76 14.33 14.47
N ALA A 26 -6.01 13.24 13.74
CA ALA A 26 -7.27 12.51 13.77
C ALA A 26 -7.36 11.50 14.92
N GLU A 27 -6.37 11.48 15.83
CA GLU A 27 -6.30 10.57 16.98
C GLU A 27 -6.33 9.07 16.61
N LEU A 28 -5.95 8.72 15.37
CA LEU A 28 -5.82 7.32 14.94
C LEU A 28 -4.64 6.63 15.62
N VAL A 29 -3.57 7.37 15.89
CA VAL A 29 -2.38 6.93 16.62
C VAL A 29 -1.84 8.09 17.47
N SER A 30 -1.24 7.78 18.62
CA SER A 30 -0.54 8.79 19.42
C SER A 30 0.82 9.14 18.81
N GLU A 31 1.29 10.36 19.02
CA GLU A 31 2.55 10.84 18.43
C GLU A 31 3.76 9.96 18.79
N ASP A 32 3.83 9.50 20.04
CA ASP A 32 4.89 8.63 20.55
C ASP A 32 4.88 7.22 19.92
N LYS A 33 3.74 6.79 19.36
CA LYS A 33 3.57 5.46 18.75
C LYS A 33 3.38 5.50 17.24
N ALA A 34 3.41 6.68 16.62
CA ALA A 34 3.06 6.86 15.22
C ALA A 34 4.08 6.23 14.25
N TYR A 35 5.29 5.91 14.70
CA TYR A 35 6.26 5.15 13.89
C TYR A 35 6.18 3.64 14.13
N ASP A 36 5.57 3.20 15.23
CA ASP A 36 5.46 1.77 15.58
C ASP A 36 4.12 1.17 15.14
N LEU A 37 3.07 2.00 15.08
CA LEU A 37 1.68 1.54 14.87
C LEU A 37 1.04 2.09 13.60
N LEU A 38 1.75 2.90 12.81
CA LEU A 38 1.27 3.40 11.52
C LEU A 38 2.29 3.13 10.41
N GLU A 39 1.92 2.20 9.54
CA GLU A 39 2.71 1.75 8.40
C GLU A 39 2.06 2.18 7.08
N PHE A 40 2.85 2.14 6.01
CA PHE A 40 2.42 2.53 4.68
C PHE A 40 2.78 1.44 3.67
N VAL A 41 1.86 1.16 2.75
CA VAL A 41 2.08 0.32 1.57
C VAL A 41 1.54 1.04 0.34
N THR A 42 1.96 0.65 -0.85
CA THR A 42 1.35 1.22 -2.06
C THR A 42 -0.03 0.61 -2.33
N GLU A 43 -0.90 1.33 -3.05
CA GLU A 43 -2.19 0.81 -3.53
C GLU A 43 -2.01 -0.47 -4.37
N GLY A 44 -0.99 -0.49 -5.24
CA GLY A 44 -0.63 -1.68 -6.01
C GLY A 44 -0.23 -2.86 -5.12
N GLU A 45 0.59 -2.64 -4.09
CA GLU A 45 1.04 -3.69 -3.17
C GLU A 45 -0.12 -4.25 -2.35
N ALA A 46 -1.00 -3.37 -1.84
CA ALA A 46 -2.22 -3.79 -1.15
C ALA A 46 -3.11 -4.66 -2.06
N SER A 47 -3.19 -4.32 -3.36
CA SER A 47 -3.93 -5.11 -4.35
C SER A 47 -3.31 -6.50 -4.56
N VAL A 48 -1.97 -6.60 -4.60
CA VAL A 48 -1.27 -7.89 -4.67
C VAL A 48 -1.55 -8.74 -3.43
N HIS A 49 -1.47 -8.17 -2.22
CA HIS A 49 -1.82 -8.87 -0.99
C HIS A 49 -3.27 -9.39 -1.00
N TYR A 50 -4.22 -8.59 -1.49
CA TYR A 50 -5.61 -9.00 -1.61
C TYR A 50 -5.76 -10.20 -2.57
N VAL A 51 -5.16 -10.12 -3.75
CA VAL A 51 -5.19 -11.19 -4.75
C VAL A 51 -4.54 -12.47 -4.22
N LEU A 52 -3.44 -12.38 -3.48
CA LEU A 52 -2.79 -13.52 -2.83
C LEU A 52 -3.65 -14.16 -1.74
N ALA A 53 -4.36 -13.35 -0.96
CA ALA A 53 -5.16 -13.84 0.16
C ALA A 53 -6.51 -14.43 -0.27
N TYR A 54 -7.15 -13.85 -1.29
CA TYR A 54 -8.58 -14.10 -1.57
C TYR A 54 -8.89 -14.62 -2.97
N SER A 55 -7.91 -14.77 -3.87
CA SER A 55 -8.15 -15.32 -5.22
C SER A 55 -7.43 -16.66 -5.44
N GLN A 56 -7.74 -17.35 -6.55
CA GLN A 56 -7.02 -18.55 -6.99
C GLN A 56 -5.65 -18.22 -7.63
N SER A 57 -5.00 -17.15 -7.17
CA SER A 57 -3.74 -16.62 -7.69
C SER A 57 -2.56 -17.57 -7.56
N LYS A 58 -2.60 -18.53 -6.63
CA LYS A 58 -1.57 -19.57 -6.48
C LYS A 58 -1.34 -20.42 -7.74
N SER A 59 -2.24 -20.36 -8.72
CA SER A 59 -2.10 -21.06 -10.01
C SER A 59 -1.15 -20.36 -10.99
N TRP A 60 -0.91 -19.05 -10.83
CA TRP A 60 -0.11 -18.25 -11.78
C TRP A 60 0.87 -17.29 -11.11
N LEU A 61 0.64 -16.91 -9.85
CA LEU A 61 1.48 -16.01 -9.07
C LEU A 61 2.39 -16.83 -8.16
N ALA A 62 3.64 -17.03 -8.60
CA ALA A 62 4.69 -17.76 -7.90
C ALA A 62 5.99 -16.92 -7.85
N THR A 63 7.01 -17.37 -7.14
CA THR A 63 8.36 -16.77 -7.20
C THR A 63 8.85 -16.72 -8.66
N ASP A 64 9.58 -15.67 -9.00
CA ASP A 64 10.06 -15.30 -10.33
C ASP A 64 8.95 -14.96 -11.33
N THR A 65 7.72 -14.72 -10.87
CA THR A 65 6.63 -14.26 -11.73
C THR A 65 6.74 -12.76 -11.97
N LEU A 66 6.90 -12.39 -13.23
CA LEU A 66 6.81 -11.00 -13.68
C LEU A 66 5.35 -10.67 -14.03
N PHE A 67 4.76 -9.70 -13.34
CA PHE A 67 3.39 -9.26 -13.62
C PHE A 67 3.21 -7.77 -13.39
N ALA A 68 2.19 -7.18 -14.04
CA ALA A 68 1.85 -5.78 -13.89
C ALA A 68 0.54 -5.62 -13.12
N VAL A 69 0.51 -4.62 -12.24
CA VAL A 69 -0.72 -4.08 -11.66
C VAL A 69 -1.02 -2.76 -12.36
N ILE A 70 -2.24 -2.61 -12.85
CA ILE A 70 -2.73 -1.40 -13.51
C ILE A 70 -3.98 -0.95 -12.76
N ASP A 71 -3.85 0.16 -12.03
CA ASP A 71 -4.97 0.82 -11.35
C ASP A 71 -5.43 2.02 -12.19
N VAL A 72 -6.69 1.99 -12.61
CA VAL A 72 -7.30 3.03 -13.45
C VAL A 72 -8.42 3.66 -12.64
N GLY A 73 -8.02 4.51 -11.70
CA GLY A 73 -8.93 5.24 -10.83
C GLY A 73 -9.64 6.39 -11.52
N GLY A 74 -10.40 7.18 -10.74
CA GLY A 74 -11.14 8.33 -11.26
C GLY A 74 -10.26 9.52 -11.64
N SER A 75 -9.10 9.68 -11.01
CA SER A 75 -8.21 10.84 -11.17
C SER A 75 -6.76 10.46 -11.46
N THR A 76 -6.40 9.20 -11.28
CA THR A 76 -5.03 8.69 -11.44
C THR A 76 -5.06 7.44 -12.29
N VAL A 77 -3.95 7.19 -12.98
CA VAL A 77 -3.66 5.92 -13.64
C VAL A 77 -2.26 5.53 -13.21
N ASP A 78 -2.18 4.44 -12.46
CA ASP A 78 -0.95 3.94 -11.87
C ASP A 78 -0.63 2.57 -12.47
N SER A 79 0.59 2.41 -12.97
CA SER A 79 1.07 1.13 -13.52
C SER A 79 2.36 0.76 -12.82
N THR A 80 2.44 -0.48 -12.32
CA THR A 80 3.60 -0.97 -11.59
C THR A 80 3.90 -2.40 -12.03
N LEU A 81 5.17 -2.66 -12.31
CA LEU A 81 5.68 -3.99 -12.62
C LEU A 81 6.28 -4.59 -11.36
N TYR A 82 5.82 -5.79 -11.00
CA TYR A 82 6.33 -6.57 -9.89
C TYR A 82 7.09 -7.79 -10.40
N ASP A 83 8.17 -8.10 -9.70
CA ASP A 83 8.95 -9.32 -9.85
C ASP A 83 8.92 -10.03 -8.49
N CYS A 84 8.38 -11.26 -8.47
CA CYS A 84 7.94 -11.96 -7.26
C CYS A 84 9.01 -12.85 -6.61
#